data_AF-A0A7Y5JIU5-F1
#
_entry.id   AF-A0A7Y5JIU5-F1
#
_cell.length_a   1.000
_cell.length_b   1.000
_cell.length_c   1.000
_cell.angle_alpha   90.00
_cell.angle_beta   90.00
_cell.angle_gamma   90.00
#
_symmetry.space_group_name_H-M   'P 1'
#
loop_
_entity.id
_entity.type
_entity.pdbx_description
1 polymer ?
#
loop_
_entity_poly.entity_id
_entity_poly.type
_entity_poly.pdbx_seq_one_letter_code
_entity_poly.pdbx_strand_id
1 'polypeptide(L)'
;LGGGSKNIDYTELGKRIATHGGIKAIYLQGTTAPAIKAAIASAVGVQHAAPLNECATFDEACERAFKALVPGDVLLMSPASTSFYEYAPDKKFANFEERGKHFKALVARASRPVT
;
A
#
# COMPACT_ATOMS: atom_id res chain seq x y z
N LEU A 1 -0.14 0.50 -1.30
CA LEU A 1 0.15 0.12 -2.69
C LEU A 1 1.55 -0.47 -2.77
N GLY A 2 1.84 -1.21 -3.83
CA GLY A 2 3.14 -1.78 -4.09
C GLY A 2 3.24 -3.29 -3.88
N GLY A 3 4.42 -3.83 -4.20
CA GLY A 3 4.72 -5.26 -4.22
C GLY A 3 5.78 -5.57 -5.29
N GLY A 4 5.69 -6.77 -5.87
CA GLY A 4 6.60 -7.21 -6.93
C GLY A 4 6.31 -6.56 -8.29
N SER A 5 7.36 -6.35 -9.08
CA SER A 5 7.28 -5.78 -10.42
C SER A 5 6.89 -6.82 -11.47
N LYS A 6 5.97 -6.41 -12.35
CA LYS A 6 5.68 -7.05 -13.65
C LYS A 6 5.92 -6.09 -14.82
N ASN A 7 6.68 -5.02 -14.58
CA ASN A 7 6.90 -3.93 -15.53
C ASN A 7 5.58 -3.36 -16.11
N ILE A 8 4.62 -3.08 -15.22
CA ILE A 8 3.33 -2.49 -15.60
C ILE A 8 3.39 -0.96 -15.53
N ASP A 9 2.61 -0.30 -16.37
CA ASP A 9 2.45 1.15 -16.37
C ASP A 9 1.50 1.60 -15.24
N TYR A 10 1.95 2.55 -14.41
CA TYR A 10 1.19 3.12 -13.30
C TYR A 10 0.63 4.52 -13.61
N THR A 11 0.81 5.05 -14.81
CA THR A 11 0.43 6.42 -15.18
C THR A 11 -1.03 6.72 -14.88
N GLU A 12 -1.96 5.86 -15.31
CA GLU A 12 -3.39 6.07 -15.07
C GLU A 12 -3.78 5.91 -13.60
N LEU A 13 -3.11 5.01 -12.85
CA LEU A 13 -3.29 4.90 -11.40
C LEU A 13 -2.85 6.20 -10.71
N GLY A 14 -1.69 6.72 -11.09
CA GLY A 14 -1.13 7.97 -10.56
C GLY A 14 -2.07 9.14 -10.76
N LYS A 15 -2.59 9.31 -11.99
CA LYS A 15 -3.60 10.34 -12.30
C LYS A 15 -4.86 10.22 -11.45
N ARG A 16 -5.43 9.01 -11.34
CA ARG A 16 -6.64 8.76 -10.54
C ARG A 16 -6.42 9.05 -9.05
N ILE A 17 -5.28 8.68 -8.51
CA ILE A 17 -4.93 8.95 -7.11
C ILE A 17 -4.77 10.46 -6.90
N ALA A 18 -4.04 11.13 -7.79
CA ALA A 18 -3.78 12.55 -7.66
C ALA A 18 -5.09 13.35 -7.61
N THR A 19 -6.07 13.03 -8.46
CA THR A 19 -7.36 13.74 -8.55
C THR A 19 -8.42 13.31 -7.53
N HIS A 20 -8.17 12.27 -6.72
CA HIS A 20 -9.17 11.73 -5.80
C HIS A 20 -9.10 12.35 -4.40
N GLY A 21 -10.03 13.25 -4.09
CA GLY A 21 -10.06 14.01 -2.81
C GLY A 21 -10.34 13.18 -1.54
N GLY A 22 -10.82 11.95 -1.66
CA GLY A 22 -11.09 11.08 -0.49
C GLY A 22 -9.90 10.30 0.05
N ILE A 23 -8.72 10.37 -0.59
CA ILE A 23 -7.53 9.62 -0.15
C ILE A 23 -6.86 10.43 0.97
N LYS A 24 -6.84 9.87 2.20
CA LYS A 24 -6.22 10.51 3.37
C LYS A 24 -4.72 10.23 3.51
N ALA A 25 -4.26 9.06 3.06
CA ALA A 25 -2.85 8.67 3.07
C ALA A 25 -2.63 7.45 2.16
N ILE A 26 -1.41 7.28 1.67
CA ILE A 26 -0.99 6.09 0.92
C ILE A 26 0.26 5.51 1.58
N TYR A 27 0.29 4.20 1.75
CA TYR A 27 1.44 3.45 2.26
C TYR A 27 2.03 2.64 1.11
N LEU A 28 3.28 2.92 0.75
CA LEU A 28 4.01 2.37 -0.40
C LEU A 28 5.07 1.38 0.10
N GLN A 29 5.14 0.21 -0.51
CA GLN A 29 6.15 -0.81 -0.18
C GLN A 29 6.62 -1.56 -1.44
N GLY A 30 7.77 -2.23 -1.33
CA GLY A 30 8.22 -3.19 -2.34
C GLY A 30 8.81 -2.53 -3.58
N THR A 31 9.15 -3.36 -4.56
CA THR A 31 9.95 -2.93 -5.73
C THR A 31 9.21 -1.97 -6.66
N THR A 32 7.87 -1.97 -6.63
CA THR A 32 7.04 -1.07 -7.44
C THR A 32 6.71 0.26 -6.75
N ALA A 33 7.00 0.41 -5.45
CA ALA A 33 6.74 1.66 -4.73
C ALA A 33 7.34 2.91 -5.41
N PRO A 34 8.61 2.90 -5.86
CA PRO A 34 9.19 4.08 -6.53
C PRO A 34 8.44 4.46 -7.81
N ALA A 35 8.04 3.48 -8.62
CA ALA A 35 7.32 3.71 -9.87
C ALA A 35 5.91 4.29 -9.62
N ILE A 36 5.19 3.76 -8.62
CA ILE A 36 3.87 4.27 -8.21
C ILE A 36 4.00 5.70 -7.69
N LYS A 37 4.98 5.98 -6.84
CA LYS A 37 5.24 7.32 -6.30
C LYS A 37 5.52 8.32 -7.42
N ALA A 38 6.37 7.96 -8.38
CA ALA A 38 6.67 8.78 -9.54
C ALA A 38 5.43 9.05 -10.38
N ALA A 39 4.61 8.03 -10.66
CA ALA A 39 3.38 8.20 -11.43
C ALA A 39 2.37 9.15 -10.75
N ILE A 40 2.26 9.12 -9.42
CA ILE A 40 1.43 10.08 -8.66
C ILE A 40 2.01 11.49 -8.75
N ALA A 41 3.34 11.63 -8.57
CA ALA A 41 4.02 12.93 -8.62
C ALA A 41 4.00 13.58 -10.00
N SER A 42 4.04 12.78 -11.07
CA SER A 42 4.01 13.25 -12.46
C SER A 42 2.60 13.56 -12.97
N ALA A 43 1.55 13.38 -12.15
CA ALA A 43 0.19 13.77 -12.52
C ALA A 43 0.07 15.30 -12.59
N VAL A 44 0.13 15.85 -13.80
CA VAL A 44 0.13 17.28 -14.11
C VAL A 44 -1.07 18.01 -13.48
N GLY A 45 -0.80 19.17 -12.86
CA GLY A 45 -1.84 20.11 -12.42
C GLY A 45 -2.49 19.81 -11.08
N VAL A 46 -2.00 18.81 -10.34
CA VAL A 46 -2.56 18.45 -9.03
C VAL A 46 -1.46 18.43 -7.96
N GLN A 47 -1.59 19.28 -6.94
CA GLN A 47 -0.90 19.08 -5.68
C GLN A 47 -1.61 17.92 -4.97
N HIS A 48 -1.12 16.69 -5.16
CA HIS A 48 -1.62 15.57 -4.36
C HIS A 48 -1.26 15.82 -2.89
N ALA A 49 -2.26 16.17 -2.09
CA ALA A 49 -2.06 16.58 -0.71
C ALA A 49 -1.87 15.40 0.26
N ALA A 50 -2.26 14.18 -0.14
CA ALA A 50 -2.19 13.03 0.76
C ALA A 50 -0.74 12.55 0.92
N PRO A 51 -0.29 12.25 2.15
CA PRO A 51 1.05 11.77 2.40
C PRO A 51 1.31 10.41 1.72
N LEU A 52 2.44 10.33 1.02
CA LEU A 52 2.98 9.10 0.43
C LEU A 52 4.04 8.51 1.38
N ASN A 53 3.64 7.54 2.18
CA ASN A 53 4.45 6.91 3.21
C ASN A 53 5.23 5.72 2.64
N GLU A 54 6.52 5.85 2.43
CA GLU A 54 7.39 4.73 2.08
C GLU A 54 7.63 3.83 3.31
N CYS A 55 7.47 2.53 3.11
CA CYS A 55 7.58 1.49 4.13
C CYS A 55 8.51 0.38 3.60
N ALA A 56 9.37 -0.15 4.45
CA ALA A 56 10.30 -1.20 4.08
C ALA A 56 9.61 -2.54 3.83
N THR A 57 8.48 -2.80 4.50
CA THR A 57 7.76 -4.07 4.40
C THR A 57 6.25 -3.89 4.33
N PHE A 58 5.54 -4.95 3.87
CA PHE A 58 4.08 -5.01 3.92
C PHE A 58 3.52 -4.86 5.34
N ASP A 59 4.19 -5.43 6.34
CA ASP A 59 3.74 -5.38 7.74
C ASP A 59 3.89 -3.98 8.30
N GLU A 60 5.02 -3.32 8.05
CA GLU A 60 5.24 -1.93 8.45
C GLU A 60 4.20 -1.00 7.82
N ALA A 61 3.89 -1.20 6.53
CA ALA A 61 2.83 -0.44 5.84
C ALA A 61 1.47 -0.61 6.52
N CYS A 62 1.11 -1.85 6.89
CA CYS A 62 -0.14 -2.11 7.61
C CYS A 62 -0.13 -1.51 9.01
N GLU A 63 0.93 -1.70 9.78
CA GLU A 63 1.05 -1.21 11.15
C GLU A 63 1.00 0.32 11.23
N ARG A 64 1.68 1.01 10.32
CA ARG A 64 1.63 2.47 10.21
C ARG A 64 0.24 2.96 9.78
N ALA A 65 -0.44 2.22 8.91
CA ALA A 65 -1.82 2.52 8.55
C ALA A 65 -2.76 2.35 9.75
N PHE A 66 -2.71 1.23 10.46
CA PHE A 66 -3.57 0.98 11.62
C PHE A 66 -3.44 2.06 12.70
N LYS A 67 -2.22 2.53 12.97
CA LYS A 67 -1.95 3.60 13.95
C LYS A 67 -2.51 4.97 13.54
N ALA A 68 -2.73 5.19 12.25
CA ALA A 68 -3.23 6.46 11.73
C ALA A 68 -4.76 6.49 11.58
N LEU A 69 -5.43 5.32 11.61
CA LEU A 69 -6.88 5.23 11.46
C LEU A 69 -7.61 5.83 12.67
N VAL A 70 -8.67 6.57 12.38
CA VAL A 70 -9.66 7.01 13.37
C VAL A 70 -11.04 6.41 13.07
N PRO A 71 -11.98 6.37 14.04
CA PRO A 71 -13.33 5.89 13.79
C PRO A 71 -13.98 6.59 12.58
N GLY A 72 -14.53 5.79 11.66
CA GLY A 72 -15.10 6.26 10.39
C GLY A 72 -14.14 6.20 9.19
N ASP A 73 -12.85 5.92 9.41
CA ASP A 73 -11.92 5.67 8.31
C ASP A 73 -12.10 4.29 7.67
N VAL A 74 -11.67 4.18 6.42
CA VAL A 74 -11.58 2.93 5.68
C VAL A 74 -10.13 2.66 5.29
N LEU A 75 -9.60 1.51 5.69
CA LEU A 75 -8.33 1.01 5.18
C LEU A 75 -8.56 -0.01 4.07
N LEU A 76 -8.07 0.29 2.87
CA LEU A 76 -8.18 -0.57 1.69
C LEU A 76 -6.84 -1.22 1.33
N MET A 77 -6.76 -2.56 1.42
CA MET A 77 -5.66 -3.31 0.84
C MET A 77 -5.88 -3.55 -0.66
N SER A 78 -5.45 -2.60 -1.51
CA SER A 78 -5.46 -2.73 -2.98
C SER A 78 -4.07 -2.47 -3.56
N PRO A 79 -3.16 -3.45 -3.57
CA PRO A 79 -1.73 -3.22 -3.78
C PRO A 79 -1.34 -2.81 -5.21
N ALA A 80 -2.18 -3.04 -6.23
CA ALA A 80 -1.89 -2.79 -7.64
C ALA A 80 -0.63 -3.51 -8.21
N SER A 81 -0.03 -4.41 -7.43
CA SER A 81 1.18 -5.16 -7.80
C SER A 81 1.10 -6.61 -7.30
N THR A 82 1.94 -7.48 -7.85
CA THR A 82 1.99 -8.89 -7.43
C THR A 82 2.46 -9.03 -5.99
N SER A 83 2.01 -10.08 -5.30
CA SER A 83 2.55 -10.46 -3.99
C SER A 83 3.85 -11.25 -4.08
N PHE A 84 4.13 -11.85 -5.23
CA PHE A 84 5.37 -12.56 -5.50
C PHE A 84 6.56 -11.58 -5.50
N TYR A 85 7.70 -12.01 -4.93
CA TYR A 85 9.02 -11.33 -4.94
C TYR A 85 9.28 -10.23 -3.90
N GLU A 86 8.63 -10.29 -2.74
CA GLU A 86 8.93 -9.41 -1.61
C GLU A 86 10.23 -9.82 -0.88
N TYR A 87 11.41 -9.62 -1.48
CA TYR A 87 12.73 -9.82 -0.87
C TYR A 87 13.13 -11.31 -0.74
N ALA A 88 14.28 -11.71 -1.29
CA ALA A 88 14.89 -13.03 -1.00
C ALA A 88 15.78 -12.88 0.26
N PRO A 89 15.88 -13.88 1.17
CA PRO A 89 15.88 -15.33 0.88
C PRO A 89 14.57 -16.09 1.19
N ASP A 90 13.63 -15.50 1.95
CA ASP A 90 12.47 -16.23 2.52
C ASP A 90 11.14 -15.58 2.11
N LYS A 91 10.82 -15.62 0.80
CA LYS A 91 9.63 -15.00 0.18
C LYS A 91 8.39 -15.03 1.08
N LYS A 92 7.88 -13.85 1.46
CA LYS A 92 6.82 -13.72 2.47
C LYS A 92 5.44 -14.26 2.08
N PHE A 93 5.07 -14.17 0.80
CA PHE A 93 3.80 -14.71 0.28
C PHE A 93 4.00 -15.47 -1.03
N ALA A 94 3.51 -16.70 -1.09
CA ALA A 94 3.53 -17.55 -2.28
C ALA A 94 2.42 -17.25 -3.28
N ASN A 95 1.46 -16.38 -2.96
CA ASN A 95 0.37 -15.96 -3.85
C ASN A 95 -0.39 -14.76 -3.24
N PHE A 96 -1.44 -14.27 -3.90
CA PHE A 96 -2.18 -13.10 -3.42
C PHE A 96 -3.13 -13.46 -2.27
N GLU A 97 -3.60 -14.71 -2.21
CA GLU A 97 -4.44 -15.24 -1.15
C GLU A 97 -3.71 -15.27 0.17
N GLU A 98 -2.44 -15.67 0.19
CA GLU A 98 -1.59 -15.64 1.39
C GLU A 98 -1.37 -14.23 1.91
N ARG A 99 -1.09 -13.27 1.01
CA ARG A 99 -1.03 -11.85 1.39
C ARG A 99 -2.35 -11.38 2.00
N GLY A 100 -3.48 -11.79 1.41
CA GLY A 100 -4.81 -11.47 1.93
C GLY A 100 -5.09 -12.12 3.29
N LYS A 101 -4.71 -13.38 3.50
CA LYS A 101 -4.81 -14.09 4.79
C LYS A 101 -3.95 -13.40 5.85
N HIS A 102 -2.73 -13.02 5.49
CA HIS A 102 -1.82 -12.30 6.37
C HIS A 102 -2.37 -10.92 6.73
N PHE A 103 -2.89 -10.16 5.77
CA PHE A 103 -3.57 -8.89 6.05
C PHE A 103 -4.72 -9.06 7.05
N LYS A 104 -5.57 -10.09 6.89
CA LYS A 104 -6.63 -10.40 7.85
C LYS A 104 -6.08 -10.73 9.24
N ALA A 105 -4.98 -11.48 9.33
CA ALA A 105 -4.33 -11.79 10.60
C ALA A 105 -3.77 -10.53 11.28
N LEU A 106 -3.17 -9.61 10.51
CA LEU A 106 -2.69 -8.31 11.00
C LEU A 106 -3.85 -7.45 11.52
N VAL A 107 -4.97 -7.38 10.77
CA VAL A 107 -6.19 -6.67 11.20
C VAL A 107 -6.71 -7.24 12.51
N ALA A 108 -6.85 -8.57 12.61
CA ALA A 108 -7.33 -9.24 13.82
C ALA A 108 -6.41 -9.00 15.02
N ARG A 109 -5.09 -8.90 14.80
CA ARG A 109 -4.14 -8.54 15.87
C ARG A 109 -4.32 -7.10 16.33
N ALA A 110 -4.50 -6.17 15.40
CA ALA A 110 -4.60 -4.73 15.68
C ALA A 110 -5.94 -4.34 16.32
N SER A 111 -7.01 -5.11 16.09
CA SER A 111 -8.34 -4.84 16.63
C SER A 111 -8.60 -5.45 18.02
N ARG A 112 -7.66 -6.23 18.57
CA ARG A 112 -7.83 -6.78 19.93
C ARG A 112 -7.71 -5.66 20.97
N PRO A 113 -8.62 -5.58 21.95
CA PRO A 113 -8.44 -4.70 23.09
C PRO A 113 -7.15 -5.04 23.81
N VAL A 114 -6.38 -4.03 24.22
CA VAL A 114 -5.31 -4.22 25.20
C VAL A 114 -6.01 -4.59 26.52
N THR A 115 -5.94 -5.86 26.90
CA THR A 115 -6.37 -6.38 28.20
C THR A 115 -5.47 -5.89 29.31
#